data_AF-A0A672QUD6-F1
#
_entry.id   AF-A0A672QUD6-F1
#
_cell.length_a   1.000
_cell.length_b   1.000
_cell.length_c   1.000
_cell.angle_alpha   90.00
_cell.angle_beta   90.00
_cell.angle_gamma   90.00
#
_symmetry.space_group_name_H-M   'P 1'
#
loop_
_entity.id
_entity.type
_entity.pdbx_description
1 polymer ?
#
loop_
_entity_poly.entity_id
_entity_poly.type
_entity_poly.pdbx_seq_one_letter_code
_entity_poly.pdbx_strand_id
1 'polypeptide(L)'
;MFLSLVVYLSKFCRYFSMFSTDRLTVPEYVSYRLHNRRTSSGPKAVSPGISTDVQAVLDGSLPALRSAIKTLKSSKDTGDVEETRRAIAETFQLVEEAWVLPTVGRQVAEEICNRIRLDGGLELLLLLLQTPAVEITYESAKLLEQILIFQEIGAVQSLKRIVMYSSNATVCSLAKRALTMMSEDVPRRILSSVPNWKSGEVQTWLQQIGFSAFSERFQELQVDGDLLLNIKEQDLIQDLSMTSGLTRKRFLRDLRVLKTYANYSTCDPNNLADWLADIDPRFRQYTYGLVQSGVDRNNIIHITEQQLLSDCHVENGIHRAKILSSARRPAKPCLTDSQPAGPDVFISYRRTTGSQLASLLKVHLQLRGFSVFIDVEKLEAGRFEEKLITSVQRARNFILVLSANALDKCMGDVAMKDWVHKEIVTALNGKKNIVPVTDNFVWPDPASLPEDMSSILKFNGIKWSHEYQEATIEKILRFLKGCPSKEQPDGAKTDKKEGALPLGQG
;
A
#
# COMPACT_ATOMS: atom_id res chain seq x y z
N MET A 1 5.56 -4.61 -28.23
CA MET A 1 5.21 -3.67 -29.31
C MET A 1 4.62 -2.35 -28.81
N PHE A 2 3.78 -2.33 -27.75
CA PHE A 2 3.12 -1.10 -27.26
C PHE A 2 4.04 0.05 -26.83
N LEU A 3 5.10 -0.20 -26.04
CA LEU A 3 6.11 0.83 -25.72
C LEU A 3 6.86 1.33 -26.96
N SER A 4 6.97 0.51 -28.01
CA SER A 4 7.57 0.91 -29.29
C SER A 4 6.65 1.87 -30.03
N LEU A 5 5.33 1.63 -30.00
CA LEU A 5 4.32 2.47 -30.63
C LEU A 5 4.15 3.81 -29.89
N VAL A 6 4.11 3.79 -28.57
CA VAL A 6 3.96 4.99 -27.71
C VAL A 6 5.17 5.91 -27.82
N VAL A 7 6.39 5.35 -27.82
CA VAL A 7 7.61 6.17 -27.99
C VAL A 7 7.79 6.61 -29.45
N TYR A 8 7.38 5.81 -30.45
CA TYR A 8 7.34 6.26 -31.86
C TYR A 8 6.30 7.37 -32.09
N LEU A 9 5.11 7.29 -31.47
CA LEU A 9 4.10 8.35 -31.53
C LEU A 9 4.60 9.61 -30.83
N SER A 10 5.35 9.50 -29.73
CA SER A 10 6.02 10.66 -29.12
C SER A 10 7.02 11.32 -30.09
N LYS A 11 7.73 10.55 -30.93
CA LYS A 11 8.57 11.07 -32.02
C LYS A 11 7.74 11.67 -33.15
N PHE A 12 6.58 11.11 -33.47
CA PHE A 12 5.64 11.66 -34.46
C PHE A 12 5.04 13.00 -34.00
N CYS A 13 4.75 13.14 -32.71
CA CYS A 13 4.35 14.38 -32.05
C CYS A 13 5.48 15.41 -31.92
N ARG A 14 6.76 15.05 -32.14
CA ARG A 14 7.86 16.03 -32.28
C ARG A 14 7.80 16.78 -33.61
N TYR A 15 7.17 16.19 -34.64
CA TYR A 15 7.13 16.77 -35.99
C TYR A 15 5.92 17.67 -36.22
N PHE A 16 4.81 17.41 -35.51
CA PHE A 16 3.67 18.31 -35.46
C PHE A 16 3.69 19.04 -34.12
N SER A 17 3.98 20.34 -34.13
CA SER A 17 3.44 21.29 -33.17
C SER A 17 1.91 21.12 -33.16
N MET A 18 1.39 20.23 -32.31
CA MET A 18 0.00 19.83 -32.37
C MET A 18 -0.85 20.81 -31.57
N PHE A 19 -1.13 21.96 -32.18
CA PHE A 19 -2.44 22.59 -32.04
C PHE A 19 -3.46 21.59 -32.63
N SER A 20 -4.07 20.77 -31.77
CA SER A 20 -5.31 20.09 -32.14
C SER A 20 -6.46 21.01 -31.75
N THR A 21 -7.11 21.55 -32.77
CA THR A 21 -8.20 22.53 -32.70
C THR A 21 -9.47 22.00 -32.00
N ASP A 22 -9.49 20.71 -31.62
CA ASP A 22 -10.65 20.05 -31.02
C ASP A 22 -10.67 20.04 -29.46
N ARG A 23 -9.65 20.60 -28.79
CA ARG A 23 -9.58 20.65 -27.31
C ARG A 23 -10.17 21.90 -26.65
N LEU A 24 -10.88 22.76 -27.39
CA LEU A 24 -11.46 24.01 -26.86
C LEU A 24 -12.80 23.84 -26.11
N THR A 25 -13.24 22.62 -25.82
CA THR A 25 -14.43 22.40 -24.99
C THR A 25 -14.05 21.89 -23.60
N VAL A 26 -14.29 22.74 -22.59
CA VAL A 26 -14.25 22.34 -21.18
C VAL A 26 -15.38 21.34 -20.95
N PRO A 27 -15.11 20.09 -20.50
CA PRO A 27 -16.16 19.12 -20.23
C PRO A 27 -17.13 19.63 -19.16
N GLU A 28 -18.44 19.46 -19.36
CA GLU A 28 -19.49 20.03 -18.49
C GLU A 28 -19.35 19.65 -17.00
N TYR A 29 -18.74 18.51 -16.67
CA TYR A 29 -18.51 18.10 -15.29
C TYR A 29 -17.46 18.97 -14.56
N VAL A 30 -16.57 19.64 -15.29
CA VAL A 30 -15.56 20.57 -14.73
C VAL A 30 -16.22 21.89 -14.29
N SER A 31 -17.31 22.29 -14.96
CA SER A 31 -18.09 23.49 -14.63
C SER A 31 -18.77 23.41 -13.25
N TYR A 32 -19.09 22.20 -12.77
CA TYR A 32 -19.75 21.99 -11.49
C TYR A 32 -18.86 22.27 -10.27
N ARG A 33 -17.54 22.09 -10.36
CA ARG A 33 -16.62 22.45 -9.25
C ARG A 33 -16.25 23.93 -9.22
N LEU A 34 -16.22 24.60 -10.39
CA LEU A 34 -15.86 26.01 -10.50
C LEU A 34 -16.97 26.96 -10.01
N HIS A 35 -18.24 26.52 -10.01
CA HIS A 35 -19.36 27.35 -9.55
C HIS A 35 -19.43 27.53 -8.02
N ASN A 36 -18.69 26.74 -7.23
CA ASN A 36 -18.78 26.78 -5.77
C ASN A 36 -17.69 27.61 -5.07
N ARG A 37 -16.90 28.41 -5.81
CA ARG A 37 -15.70 29.09 -5.24
C ARG A 37 -15.49 30.56 -5.61
N ARG A 38 -16.53 31.30 -6.04
CA ARG A 38 -16.39 32.75 -6.28
C ARG A 38 -16.96 33.59 -5.14
N THR A 39 -16.09 34.03 -4.22
CA THR A 39 -16.23 35.31 -3.47
C THR A 39 -14.84 35.93 -3.17
N SER A 40 -14.52 37.04 -3.87
CA SER A 40 -13.56 38.18 -3.74
C SER A 40 -12.41 38.16 -2.68
N SER A 41 -11.25 38.86 -2.78
CA SER A 41 -10.89 40.16 -3.41
C SER A 41 -9.36 40.47 -3.37
N GLY A 42 -8.86 41.29 -4.32
CA GLY A 42 -7.80 42.33 -4.13
C GLY A 42 -6.30 41.97 -4.33
N PRO A 43 -5.50 42.77 -5.09
CA PRO A 43 -4.12 42.41 -5.47
C PRO A 43 -3.08 42.87 -4.43
N LYS A 44 -2.18 41.97 -4.01
CA LYS A 44 -0.92 42.34 -3.36
C LYS A 44 0.24 41.60 -4.03
N ALA A 45 1.28 42.37 -4.36
CA ALA A 45 2.50 41.90 -5.00
C ALA A 45 3.27 40.93 -4.10
N VAL A 46 3.77 39.83 -4.66
CA VAL A 46 4.67 38.88 -3.98
C VAL A 46 5.76 38.42 -4.95
N SER A 47 6.99 38.35 -4.43
CA SER A 47 8.26 37.83 -4.98
C SER A 47 8.13 36.43 -5.63
N PRO A 48 9.17 35.87 -6.31
CA PRO A 48 9.04 34.78 -7.28
C PRO A 48 8.82 33.42 -6.60
N GLY A 49 7.64 33.25 -6.02
CA GLY A 49 7.09 31.99 -5.53
C GLY A 49 5.95 31.53 -6.43
N ILE A 50 5.68 30.23 -6.40
CA ILE A 50 4.51 29.60 -7.04
C ILE A 50 3.27 30.44 -6.69
N SER A 51 2.49 30.85 -7.70
CA SER A 51 1.31 31.70 -7.50
C SER A 51 0.38 31.10 -6.44
N THR A 52 -0.24 31.94 -5.60
CA THR A 52 -1.22 31.52 -4.58
C THR A 52 -2.32 30.63 -5.17
N ASP A 53 -2.68 30.88 -6.44
CA ASP A 53 -3.68 30.13 -7.18
C ASP A 53 -3.19 28.71 -7.53
N VAL A 54 -1.90 28.55 -7.86
CA VAL A 54 -1.28 27.24 -8.13
C VAL A 54 -1.19 26.42 -6.84
N GLN A 55 -0.78 27.04 -5.73
CA GLN A 55 -0.68 26.36 -4.44
C GLN A 55 -2.05 25.89 -3.93
N ALA A 56 -3.10 26.72 -4.06
CA ALA A 56 -4.46 26.37 -3.65
C ALA A 56 -5.04 25.18 -4.43
N VAL A 57 -4.70 25.05 -5.72
CA VAL A 57 -5.08 23.87 -6.53
C VAL A 57 -4.28 22.64 -6.10
N LEU A 58 -2.98 22.77 -5.89
CA LEU A 58 -2.11 21.68 -5.45
C LEU A 58 -2.52 21.12 -4.09
N ASP A 59 -2.90 21.97 -3.14
CA ASP A 59 -3.36 21.54 -1.81
C ASP A 59 -4.63 20.68 -1.88
N GLY A 60 -5.46 20.85 -2.91
CA GLY A 60 -6.63 20.00 -3.18
C GLY A 60 -6.29 18.69 -3.91
N SER A 61 -5.41 18.75 -4.92
CA SER A 61 -5.11 17.61 -5.78
C SER A 61 -4.08 16.64 -5.21
N LEU A 62 -3.08 17.12 -4.45
CA LEU A 62 -1.99 16.29 -3.92
C LEU A 62 -2.44 15.22 -2.91
N PRO A 63 -3.40 15.47 -1.99
CA PRO A 63 -3.90 14.42 -1.10
C PRO A 63 -4.62 13.30 -1.86
N ALA A 64 -5.44 13.65 -2.86
CA ALA A 64 -6.12 12.69 -3.72
C ALA A 64 -5.09 11.87 -4.53
N LEU A 65 -4.07 12.52 -5.07
CA LEU A 65 -2.98 11.87 -5.79
C LEU A 65 -2.23 10.86 -4.91
N ARG A 66 -1.88 11.25 -3.68
CA ARG A 66 -1.23 10.34 -2.72
C ARG A 66 -2.10 9.15 -2.37
N SER A 67 -3.41 9.37 -2.22
CA SER A 67 -4.37 8.29 -1.97
C SER A 67 -4.40 7.33 -3.15
N ALA A 68 -4.54 7.84 -4.39
CA ALA A 68 -4.58 7.02 -5.60
C ALA A 68 -3.28 6.21 -5.80
N ILE A 69 -2.11 6.83 -5.62
CA ILE A 69 -0.81 6.14 -5.70
C ILE A 69 -0.69 5.08 -4.60
N LYS A 70 -1.19 5.35 -3.38
CA LYS A 70 -1.20 4.36 -2.30
C LYS A 70 -2.10 3.17 -2.64
N THR A 71 -3.30 3.42 -3.16
CA THR A 71 -4.22 2.38 -3.63
C THR A 71 -3.59 1.56 -4.74
N LEU A 72 -2.92 2.21 -5.71
CA LEU A 72 -2.22 1.54 -6.80
C LEU A 72 -1.07 0.64 -6.31
N LYS A 73 -0.37 1.06 -5.25
CA LYS A 73 0.67 0.24 -4.61
C LYS A 73 0.06 -0.99 -3.93
N SER A 74 -1.00 -0.81 -3.14
CA SER A 74 -1.63 -1.91 -2.40
C SER A 74 -2.42 -2.87 -3.29
N SER A 75 -3.09 -2.37 -4.33
CA SER A 75 -3.92 -3.18 -5.22
C SER A 75 -3.10 -4.16 -6.06
N LYS A 76 -1.84 -3.80 -6.35
CA LYS A 76 -0.87 -4.68 -6.99
C LYS A 76 -0.56 -5.90 -6.11
N ASP A 77 -0.46 -5.72 -4.80
CA ASP A 77 -0.14 -6.81 -3.87
C ASP A 77 -1.36 -7.71 -3.62
N THR A 78 -2.58 -7.17 -3.74
CA THR A 78 -3.84 -7.93 -3.59
C THR A 78 -4.35 -8.57 -4.89
N GLY A 79 -3.81 -8.18 -6.04
CA GLY A 79 -4.22 -8.69 -7.35
C GLY A 79 -5.59 -8.19 -7.82
N ASP A 80 -6.13 -7.14 -7.20
CA ASP A 80 -7.45 -6.58 -7.55
C ASP A 80 -7.35 -5.74 -8.83
N VAL A 81 -7.82 -6.33 -9.93
CA VAL A 81 -7.82 -5.74 -11.28
C VAL A 81 -8.71 -4.49 -11.36
N GLU A 82 -9.84 -4.49 -10.65
CA GLU A 82 -10.83 -3.40 -10.67
C GLU A 82 -10.33 -2.19 -9.88
N GLU A 83 -9.78 -2.45 -8.69
CA GLU A 83 -9.20 -1.41 -7.85
C GLU A 83 -7.94 -0.80 -8.48
N THR A 84 -7.11 -1.63 -9.12
CA THR A 84 -5.95 -1.16 -9.88
C THR A 84 -6.38 -0.26 -11.04
N ARG A 85 -7.41 -0.67 -11.81
CA ARG A 85 -7.95 0.16 -12.90
C ARG A 85 -8.49 1.48 -12.40
N ARG A 86 -9.28 1.45 -11.31
CA ARG A 86 -9.84 2.66 -10.70
C ARG A 86 -8.73 3.62 -10.25
N ALA A 87 -7.69 3.12 -9.60
CA ALA A 87 -6.56 3.95 -9.16
C ALA A 87 -5.77 4.56 -10.33
N ILE A 88 -5.59 3.83 -11.44
CA ILE A 88 -4.99 4.38 -12.67
C ILE A 88 -5.88 5.50 -13.24
N ALA A 89 -7.18 5.27 -13.34
CA ALA A 89 -8.14 6.23 -13.87
C ALA A 89 -8.22 7.50 -13.00
N GLU A 90 -8.25 7.37 -11.67
CA GLU A 90 -8.19 8.50 -10.73
C GLU A 90 -6.89 9.30 -10.89
N THR A 91 -5.75 8.62 -11.02
CA THR A 91 -4.45 9.28 -11.23
C THR A 91 -4.42 10.00 -12.59
N PHE A 92 -4.96 9.39 -13.63
CA PHE A 92 -5.06 9.97 -14.96
C PHE A 92 -5.99 11.18 -15.00
N GLN A 93 -7.14 11.10 -14.33
CA GLN A 93 -8.08 12.21 -14.21
C GLN A 93 -7.45 13.40 -13.48
N LEU A 94 -6.71 13.18 -12.38
CA LEU A 94 -6.02 14.27 -11.69
C LEU A 94 -4.98 14.98 -12.57
N VAL A 95 -4.32 14.23 -13.44
CA VAL A 95 -3.39 14.79 -14.44
C VAL A 95 -4.18 15.58 -15.48
N GLU A 96 -5.24 15.03 -16.08
CA GLU A 96 -6.07 15.72 -17.08
C GLU A 96 -6.76 16.98 -16.53
N GLU A 97 -7.32 16.92 -15.33
CA GLU A 97 -7.93 18.08 -14.67
C GLU A 97 -6.92 19.22 -14.52
N ALA A 98 -5.67 18.89 -14.16
CA ALA A 98 -4.61 19.89 -14.08
C ALA A 98 -4.28 20.52 -15.44
N TRP A 99 -4.39 19.77 -16.54
CA TRP A 99 -4.16 20.29 -17.91
C TRP A 99 -5.23 21.27 -18.40
N VAL A 100 -6.48 21.07 -17.99
CA VAL A 100 -7.61 21.88 -18.47
C VAL A 100 -7.75 23.19 -17.69
N LEU A 101 -6.98 23.36 -16.60
CA LEU A 101 -7.00 24.59 -15.81
C LEU A 101 -6.42 25.79 -16.60
N PRO A 102 -7.21 26.87 -16.81
CA PRO A 102 -6.71 28.10 -17.42
C PRO A 102 -5.59 28.70 -16.56
N THR A 103 -4.62 29.34 -17.22
CA THR A 103 -3.53 30.16 -16.66
C THR A 103 -2.51 29.47 -15.73
N VAL A 104 -2.95 28.54 -14.88
CA VAL A 104 -2.11 27.84 -13.89
C VAL A 104 -1.88 26.36 -14.22
N GLY A 105 -2.66 25.79 -15.14
CA GLY A 105 -2.70 24.35 -15.38
C GLY A 105 -1.35 23.71 -15.74
N ARG A 106 -0.51 24.40 -16.50
CA ARG A 106 0.85 23.93 -16.82
C ARG A 106 1.70 23.74 -15.56
N GLN A 107 1.72 24.70 -14.64
CA GLN A 107 2.53 24.61 -13.41
C GLN A 107 1.95 23.56 -12.44
N VAL A 108 0.63 23.43 -12.37
CA VAL A 108 -0.03 22.41 -11.56
C VAL A 108 0.25 21.00 -12.09
N ALA A 109 0.11 20.79 -13.40
CA ALA A 109 0.39 19.51 -14.06
C ALA A 109 1.87 19.11 -13.93
N GLU A 110 2.78 20.08 -13.97
CA GLU A 110 4.21 19.87 -13.71
C GLU A 110 4.46 19.27 -12.33
N GLU A 111 3.91 19.92 -11.30
CA GLU A 111 4.12 19.49 -9.91
C GLU A 111 3.44 18.14 -9.65
N ILE A 112 2.25 17.89 -10.20
CA ILE A 112 1.58 16.59 -10.10
C ILE A 112 2.42 15.48 -10.75
N CYS A 113 2.91 15.69 -11.98
CA CYS A 113 3.80 14.73 -12.64
C CYS A 113 5.08 14.50 -11.83
N ASN A 114 5.69 15.55 -11.29
CA ASN A 114 6.87 15.43 -10.43
C ASN A 114 6.59 14.60 -9.17
N ARG A 115 5.42 14.76 -8.56
CA ARG A 115 5.02 13.98 -7.38
C ARG A 115 4.79 12.52 -7.71
N ILE A 116 4.13 12.20 -8.82
CA ILE A 116 3.97 10.82 -9.29
C ILE A 116 5.34 10.16 -9.48
N ARG A 117 6.31 10.87 -10.07
CA ARG A 117 7.68 10.37 -10.26
C ARG A 117 8.39 10.12 -8.93
N LEU A 118 8.32 11.06 -7.99
CA LEU A 118 8.97 10.95 -6.69
C LEU A 118 8.38 9.84 -5.81
N ASP A 119 7.08 9.59 -5.95
CA ASP A 119 6.38 8.57 -5.16
C ASP A 119 6.50 7.15 -5.80
N GLY A 120 7.29 6.99 -6.87
CA GLY A 120 7.54 5.70 -7.51
C GLY A 120 6.43 5.25 -8.49
N GLY A 121 5.61 6.19 -8.96
CA GLY A 121 4.51 5.90 -9.88
C GLY A 121 4.96 5.42 -11.26
N LEU A 122 6.14 5.87 -11.73
CA LEU A 122 6.71 5.40 -13.00
C LEU A 122 7.05 3.90 -12.94
N GLU A 123 7.70 3.47 -11.87
CA GLU A 123 8.06 2.07 -11.63
C GLU A 123 6.82 1.17 -11.60
N LEU A 124 5.74 1.66 -10.96
CA LEU A 124 4.46 0.95 -10.90
C LEU A 124 3.81 0.85 -12.27
N LEU A 125 3.75 1.95 -13.03
CA LEU A 125 3.18 1.95 -14.38
C LEU A 125 3.96 1.02 -15.31
N LEU A 126 5.30 1.00 -15.23
CA LEU A 126 6.13 0.08 -15.99
C LEU A 126 5.85 -1.39 -15.64
N LEU A 127 5.55 -1.71 -14.38
CA LEU A 127 5.14 -3.05 -13.96
C LEU A 127 3.77 -3.43 -14.52
N LEU A 128 2.82 -2.51 -14.46
CA LEU A 128 1.45 -2.74 -14.93
C LEU A 128 1.38 -2.99 -16.44
N LEU A 129 2.35 -2.50 -17.21
CA LEU A 129 2.50 -2.80 -18.65
C LEU A 129 2.85 -4.27 -18.96
N GLN A 130 3.14 -5.09 -17.95
CA GLN A 130 3.40 -6.52 -18.09
C GLN A 130 2.20 -7.39 -17.67
N THR A 131 1.10 -6.77 -17.24
CA THR A 131 -0.10 -7.49 -16.79
C THR A 131 -0.81 -8.11 -18.01
N PRO A 132 -1.35 -9.35 -17.92
CA PRO A 132 -2.10 -9.95 -19.02
C PRO A 132 -3.40 -9.21 -19.36
N ALA A 133 -3.89 -8.37 -18.45
CA ALA A 133 -5.06 -7.52 -18.66
C ALA A 133 -4.74 -6.38 -19.64
N VAL A 134 -5.34 -6.45 -20.84
CA VAL A 134 -5.14 -5.48 -21.92
C VAL A 134 -5.59 -4.07 -21.51
N GLU A 135 -6.72 -3.96 -20.80
CA GLU A 135 -7.28 -2.69 -20.32
C GLU A 135 -6.32 -1.96 -19.36
N ILE A 136 -5.82 -2.66 -18.34
CA ILE A 136 -4.84 -2.11 -17.39
C ILE A 136 -3.58 -1.66 -18.12
N THR A 137 -3.11 -2.48 -19.07
CA THR A 137 -1.92 -2.18 -19.87
C THR A 137 -2.13 -0.91 -20.70
N TYR A 138 -3.29 -0.76 -21.34
CA TYR A 138 -3.63 0.41 -22.14
C TYR A 138 -3.71 1.69 -21.29
N GLU A 139 -4.46 1.66 -20.19
CA GLU A 139 -4.61 2.83 -19.30
C GLU A 139 -3.27 3.21 -18.65
N SER A 140 -2.47 2.22 -18.24
CA SER A 140 -1.12 2.46 -17.71
C SER A 140 -0.19 3.08 -18.76
N ALA A 141 -0.29 2.64 -20.02
CA ALA A 141 0.49 3.20 -21.13
C ALA A 141 0.10 4.66 -21.40
N LYS A 142 -1.20 4.95 -21.40
CA LYS A 142 -1.74 6.30 -21.62
C LYS A 142 -1.31 7.29 -20.54
N LEU A 143 -1.37 6.86 -19.27
CA LEU A 143 -0.88 7.66 -18.14
C LEU A 143 0.64 7.85 -18.19
N LEU A 144 1.39 6.77 -18.49
CA LEU A 144 2.84 6.85 -18.65
C LEU A 144 3.23 7.84 -19.75
N GLU A 145 2.53 7.83 -20.89
CA GLU A 145 2.75 8.76 -21.98
C GLU A 145 2.57 10.23 -21.53
N GLN A 146 1.46 10.55 -20.85
CA GLN A 146 1.21 11.90 -20.34
C GLN A 146 2.31 12.38 -19.38
N ILE A 147 2.80 11.48 -18.51
CA ILE A 147 3.89 11.78 -17.58
C ILE A 147 5.22 11.98 -18.32
N LEU A 148 5.49 11.24 -19.39
CA LEU A 148 6.74 11.33 -20.14
C LEU A 148 6.80 12.54 -21.09
N ILE A 149 5.67 12.95 -21.68
CA ILE A 149 5.59 14.10 -22.60
C ILE A 149 5.94 15.42 -21.92
N PHE A 150 5.55 15.60 -20.65
CA PHE A 150 5.58 16.91 -20.00
C PHE A 150 6.99 17.50 -19.83
N GLN A 151 8.01 16.66 -19.61
CA GLN A 151 9.40 17.10 -19.46
C GLN A 151 10.34 15.97 -19.87
N GLU A 152 10.82 15.97 -21.12
CA GLU A 152 11.83 15.00 -21.61
C GLU A 152 13.02 14.94 -20.63
N ILE A 153 13.46 16.08 -20.09
CA ILE A 153 14.54 16.17 -19.10
C ILE A 153 14.18 15.46 -17.78
N GLY A 154 12.99 15.70 -17.21
CA GLY A 154 12.56 15.11 -15.94
C GLY A 154 12.25 13.61 -16.05
N ALA A 155 11.71 13.20 -17.18
CA ALA A 155 11.45 11.81 -17.54
C ALA A 155 12.74 11.01 -17.70
N VAL A 156 13.71 11.53 -18.47
CA VAL A 156 15.03 10.90 -18.65
C VAL A 156 15.72 10.69 -17.31
N GLN A 157 15.76 11.71 -16.44
CA GLN A 157 16.39 11.58 -15.13
C GLN A 157 15.68 10.57 -14.23
N SER A 158 14.35 10.48 -14.31
CA SER A 158 13.59 9.47 -13.56
C SER A 158 13.86 8.06 -14.07
N LEU A 159 13.90 7.86 -15.39
CA LEU A 159 14.29 6.58 -16.00
C LEU A 159 15.73 6.20 -15.66
N LYS A 160 16.68 7.15 -15.68
CA LYS A 160 18.06 6.92 -15.24
C LYS A 160 18.12 6.48 -13.79
N ARG A 161 17.35 7.11 -12.88
CA ARG A 161 17.22 6.68 -11.48
C ARG A 161 16.67 5.26 -11.35
N ILE A 162 15.63 4.93 -12.11
CA ILE A 162 15.06 3.58 -12.11
C ILE A 162 16.12 2.55 -12.47
N VAL A 163 16.88 2.79 -13.55
CA VAL A 163 17.94 1.87 -13.98
C VAL A 163 19.07 1.74 -12.95
N MET A 164 19.43 2.85 -12.28
CA MET A 164 20.49 2.86 -11.28
C MET A 164 20.08 2.15 -9.99
N TYR A 165 18.90 2.49 -9.44
CA TYR A 165 18.53 2.19 -8.06
C TYR A 165 17.49 1.08 -7.91
N SER A 166 16.72 0.73 -8.96
CA SER A 166 15.66 -0.28 -8.83
C SER A 166 16.21 -1.70 -8.72
N SER A 167 15.63 -2.49 -7.82
CA SER A 167 15.90 -3.93 -7.69
C SER A 167 15.11 -4.78 -8.69
N ASN A 168 14.09 -4.20 -9.33
CA ASN A 168 13.19 -4.94 -10.20
C ASN A 168 13.74 -5.05 -11.64
N ALA A 169 14.13 -6.26 -12.04
CA ALA A 169 14.74 -6.54 -13.34
C ALA A 169 13.84 -6.15 -14.53
N THR A 170 12.52 -6.31 -14.39
CA THR A 170 11.56 -5.98 -15.46
C THR A 170 11.42 -4.47 -15.64
N VAL A 171 11.27 -3.72 -14.55
CA VAL A 171 11.22 -2.25 -14.59
C VAL A 171 12.52 -1.69 -15.14
N CYS A 172 13.66 -2.22 -14.70
CA CYS A 172 14.97 -1.87 -15.23
C CYS A 172 15.09 -2.13 -16.73
N SER A 173 14.65 -3.29 -17.24
CA SER A 173 14.75 -3.59 -18.67
C SER A 173 13.88 -2.66 -19.52
N LEU A 174 12.68 -2.33 -19.04
CA LEU A 174 11.78 -1.37 -19.70
C LEU A 174 12.35 0.05 -19.68
N ALA A 175 12.90 0.49 -18.55
CA ALA A 175 13.52 1.80 -18.43
C ALA A 175 14.79 1.94 -19.31
N LYS A 176 15.64 0.91 -19.37
CA LYS A 176 16.77 0.86 -20.31
C LYS A 176 16.30 0.99 -21.74
N ARG A 177 15.26 0.24 -22.13
CA ARG A 177 14.70 0.31 -23.49
C ARG A 177 14.14 1.70 -23.80
N ALA A 178 13.44 2.32 -22.84
CA ALA A 178 12.93 3.67 -23.00
C ALA A 178 14.07 4.68 -23.23
N LEU A 179 15.13 4.64 -22.42
CA LEU A 179 16.31 5.50 -22.58
C LEU A 179 17.01 5.31 -23.94
N THR A 180 17.20 4.05 -24.37
CA THR A 180 17.80 3.77 -25.68
C THR A 180 16.96 4.32 -26.83
N MET A 181 15.63 4.24 -26.74
CA MET A 181 14.73 4.78 -27.77
C MET A 181 14.74 6.32 -27.82
N MET A 182 15.00 6.96 -26.68
CA MET A 182 15.20 8.40 -26.52
C MET A 182 16.60 8.87 -26.92
N SER A 183 17.49 7.95 -27.34
CA SER A 183 18.90 8.25 -27.68
C SER A 183 19.71 8.82 -26.52
N GLU A 184 19.38 8.41 -25.30
CA GLU A 184 20.06 8.80 -24.07
C GLU A 184 21.01 7.69 -23.58
N ASP A 185 22.10 8.10 -22.94
CA ASP A 185 23.05 7.16 -22.32
C ASP A 185 22.37 6.37 -21.19
N VAL A 186 22.53 5.05 -21.25
CA VAL A 186 21.95 4.14 -20.26
C VAL A 186 22.93 3.96 -19.10
N PRO A 187 22.60 4.37 -17.87
CA PRO A 187 23.48 4.22 -16.73
C PRO A 187 23.60 2.74 -16.32
N ARG A 188 24.67 2.40 -15.60
CA ARG A 188 24.81 1.05 -15.03
C ARG A 188 24.06 0.97 -13.70
N ARG A 189 23.57 -0.21 -13.37
CA ARG A 189 22.97 -0.45 -12.05
C ARG A 189 24.04 -0.28 -10.97
N ILE A 190 23.70 0.39 -9.89
CA ILE A 190 24.57 0.52 -8.72
C ILE A 190 24.14 -0.46 -7.63
N LEU A 191 25.09 -0.83 -6.75
CA LEU A 191 24.80 -1.71 -5.62
C LEU A 191 23.95 -0.96 -4.59
N SER A 192 22.84 -1.55 -4.14
CA SER A 192 21.91 -0.85 -3.23
C SER A 192 22.46 -0.71 -1.81
N SER A 193 23.37 -1.60 -1.36
CA SER A 193 23.95 -1.57 -0.02
C SER A 193 25.10 -0.57 0.09
N VAL A 194 24.75 0.73 0.07
CA VAL A 194 25.70 1.85 0.12
C VAL A 194 26.64 1.81 1.33
N PRO A 195 26.19 1.46 2.55
CA PRO A 195 27.10 1.36 3.70
C PRO A 195 28.27 0.38 3.51
N ASN A 196 28.14 -0.59 2.60
CA ASN A 196 29.17 -1.60 2.34
C ASN A 196 30.03 -1.30 1.10
N TRP A 197 29.84 -0.14 0.46
CA TRP A 197 30.62 0.24 -0.72
C TRP A 197 32.10 0.45 -0.39
N LYS A 198 32.97 0.10 -1.35
CA LYS A 198 34.37 0.47 -1.35
C LYS A 198 34.57 1.66 -2.30
N SER A 199 35.81 2.16 -2.35
CA SER A 199 36.15 3.34 -3.15
C SER A 199 35.84 3.16 -4.65
N GLY A 200 35.90 1.93 -5.18
CA GLY A 200 35.56 1.63 -6.57
C GLY A 200 34.07 1.83 -6.90
N GLU A 201 33.17 1.42 -6.01
CA GLU A 201 31.72 1.67 -6.16
C GLU A 201 31.40 3.16 -6.08
N VAL A 202 32.05 3.88 -5.15
CA VAL A 202 31.91 5.33 -5.01
C VAL A 202 32.32 6.05 -6.30
N GLN A 203 33.45 5.67 -6.91
CA GLN A 203 33.88 6.21 -8.20
C GLN A 203 32.88 5.91 -9.32
N THR A 204 32.37 4.68 -9.39
CA THR A 204 31.37 4.29 -10.39
C THR A 204 30.11 5.15 -10.27
N TRP A 205 29.68 5.43 -9.05
CA TRP A 205 28.54 6.32 -8.79
C TRP A 205 28.85 7.77 -9.22
N LEU A 206 30.01 8.33 -8.85
CA LEU A 206 30.44 9.67 -9.24
C LEU A 206 30.44 9.87 -10.75
N GLN A 207 30.97 8.90 -11.50
CA GLN A 207 30.98 8.94 -12.96
C GLN A 207 29.56 9.00 -13.53
N GLN A 208 28.63 8.22 -12.99
CA GLN A 208 27.24 8.17 -13.47
C GLN A 208 26.43 9.42 -13.15
N ILE A 209 26.69 10.09 -12.03
CA ILE A 209 26.03 11.36 -11.69
C ILE A 209 26.69 12.59 -12.36
N GLY A 210 27.74 12.38 -13.16
CA GLY A 210 28.45 13.43 -13.89
C GLY A 210 29.46 14.21 -13.05
N PHE A 211 30.02 13.59 -12.02
CA PHE A 211 31.07 14.14 -11.15
C PHE A 211 32.43 13.44 -11.37
N SER A 212 32.69 12.97 -12.60
CA SER A 212 33.90 12.23 -12.96
C SER A 212 35.19 12.98 -12.64
N ALA A 213 35.20 14.32 -12.77
CA ALA A 213 36.34 15.19 -12.48
C ALA A 213 36.83 15.11 -11.02
N PHE A 214 36.00 14.66 -10.08
CA PHE A 214 36.36 14.51 -8.68
C PHE A 214 36.71 13.06 -8.31
N SER A 215 36.59 12.10 -9.25
CA SER A 215 36.78 10.67 -8.98
C SER A 215 38.17 10.32 -8.44
N GLU A 216 39.22 10.96 -8.97
CA GLU A 216 40.59 10.73 -8.52
C GLU A 216 40.77 11.19 -7.07
N ARG A 217 40.22 12.37 -6.73
CA ARG A 217 40.34 12.92 -5.38
C ARG A 217 39.60 12.08 -4.34
N PHE A 218 38.42 11.55 -4.67
CA PHE A 218 37.71 10.61 -3.80
C PHE A 218 38.50 9.30 -3.59
N GLN A 219 39.26 8.85 -4.58
CA GLN A 219 40.07 7.63 -4.48
C GLN A 219 41.36 7.85 -3.69
N GLU A 220 42.04 8.98 -3.88
CA GLU A 220 43.21 9.37 -3.10
C GLU A 220 42.90 9.41 -1.60
N LEU A 221 41.73 9.98 -1.25
CA LEU A 221 41.24 10.04 0.13
C LEU A 221 40.56 8.74 0.58
N GLN A 222 40.53 7.71 -0.26
CA GLN A 222 39.91 6.40 0.01
C GLN A 222 38.48 6.51 0.52
N VAL A 223 37.70 7.46 0.00
CA VAL A 223 36.31 7.65 0.40
C VAL A 223 35.51 6.40 0.03
N ASP A 224 34.99 5.73 1.05
CA ASP A 224 34.15 4.54 0.94
C ASP A 224 32.67 4.87 1.20
N GLY A 225 31.83 3.85 1.30
CA GLY A 225 30.39 4.02 1.52
C GLY A 225 30.01 4.73 2.82
N ASP A 226 30.72 4.42 3.91
CA ASP A 226 30.48 5.03 5.24
C ASP A 226 30.85 6.53 5.21
N LEU A 227 32.05 6.85 4.72
CA LEU A 227 32.51 8.23 4.60
C LEU A 227 31.63 9.04 3.66
N LEU A 228 31.21 8.47 2.52
CA LEU A 228 30.32 9.14 1.57
C LEU A 228 28.97 9.48 2.19
N LEU A 229 28.39 8.59 3.00
CA LEU A 229 27.12 8.82 3.65
C LEU A 229 27.19 9.89 4.76
N ASN A 230 28.38 10.13 5.32
CA ASN A 230 28.61 11.10 6.40
C ASN A 230 29.23 12.42 5.96
N ILE A 231 29.51 12.57 4.67
CA ILE A 231 30.21 13.74 4.15
C ILE A 231 29.44 15.05 4.38
N LYS A 232 30.15 16.06 4.88
CA LYS A 232 29.62 17.40 5.16
C LYS A 232 30.04 18.39 4.09
N GLU A 233 29.37 19.55 4.06
CA GLU A 233 29.73 20.60 3.11
C GLU A 233 31.18 21.09 3.32
N GLN A 234 31.68 21.08 4.56
CA GLN A 234 33.06 21.50 4.87
C GLN A 234 34.09 20.56 4.25
N ASP A 235 33.91 19.24 4.38
CA ASP A 235 34.79 18.22 3.79
C ASP A 235 34.83 18.33 2.26
N LEU A 236 33.69 18.65 1.64
CA LEU A 236 33.61 18.90 0.19
C LEU A 236 34.46 20.10 -0.23
N ILE A 237 34.55 21.13 0.60
CA ILE A 237 35.31 22.35 0.30
C ILE A 237 36.80 22.13 0.55
N GLN A 238 37.15 21.62 1.73
CA GLN A 238 38.52 21.58 2.22
C GLN A 238 39.31 20.43 1.61
N ASP A 239 38.73 19.24 1.57
CA ASP A 239 39.48 18.02 1.21
C ASP A 239 39.27 17.61 -0.24
N LEU A 240 38.05 17.80 -0.75
CA LEU A 240 37.64 17.40 -2.11
C LEU A 240 37.67 18.52 -3.15
N SER A 241 38.10 19.72 -2.75
CA SER A 241 38.30 20.87 -3.63
C SER A 241 37.04 21.31 -4.42
N MET A 242 35.84 21.05 -3.90
CA MET A 242 34.59 21.54 -4.49
C MET A 242 34.32 22.99 -4.05
N THR A 243 35.11 23.94 -4.56
CA THR A 243 35.04 25.36 -4.19
C THR A 243 33.75 26.05 -4.63
N SER A 244 33.17 25.64 -5.76
CA SER A 244 31.90 26.18 -6.26
C SER A 244 30.71 25.69 -5.42
N GLY A 245 30.00 26.64 -4.79
CA GLY A 245 28.81 26.34 -4.00
C GLY A 245 27.67 25.71 -4.80
N LEU A 246 27.54 26.03 -6.08
CA LEU A 246 26.52 25.40 -6.94
C LEU A 246 26.86 23.94 -7.24
N THR A 247 28.15 23.64 -7.46
CA THR A 247 28.64 22.27 -7.65
C THR A 247 28.38 21.42 -6.40
N ARG A 248 28.68 21.95 -5.21
CA ARG A 248 28.36 21.28 -3.94
C ARG A 248 26.86 21.04 -3.75
N LYS A 249 26.01 22.04 -4.04
CA LYS A 249 24.55 21.89 -3.99
C LYS A 249 24.04 20.80 -4.94
N ARG A 250 24.62 20.69 -6.14
CA ARG A 250 24.30 19.61 -7.08
C ARG A 250 24.73 18.26 -6.51
N PHE A 251 25.96 18.14 -6.02
CA PHE A 251 26.46 16.91 -5.39
C PHE A 251 25.58 16.45 -4.23
N LEU A 252 25.29 17.35 -3.28
CA LEU A 252 24.43 17.06 -2.12
C LEU A 252 22.99 16.72 -2.52
N ARG A 253 22.48 17.25 -3.63
CA ARG A 253 21.19 16.82 -4.19
C ARG A 253 21.25 15.37 -4.66
N ASP A 254 22.28 15.00 -5.42
CA ASP A 254 22.43 13.64 -5.94
C ASP A 254 22.77 12.64 -4.82
N LEU A 255 23.53 13.05 -3.79
CA LEU A 255 23.76 12.26 -2.57
C LEU A 255 22.46 12.02 -1.78
N ARG A 256 21.57 13.01 -1.67
CA ARG A 256 20.25 12.81 -1.04
C ARG A 256 19.41 11.77 -1.78
N VAL A 257 19.49 11.73 -3.12
CA VAL A 257 18.84 10.69 -3.91
C VAL A 257 19.45 9.33 -3.58
N LEU A 258 20.78 9.20 -3.59
CA LEU A 258 21.47 7.97 -3.19
C LEU A 258 21.02 7.46 -1.80
N LYS A 259 21.02 8.34 -0.80
CA LYS A 259 20.58 8.04 0.57
C LYS A 259 19.11 7.58 0.63
N THR A 260 18.25 8.12 -0.23
CA THR A 260 16.83 7.75 -0.27
C THR A 260 16.64 6.32 -0.79
N TYR A 261 17.41 5.89 -1.79
CA TYR A 261 17.27 4.56 -2.40
C TYR A 261 18.21 3.49 -1.82
N ALA A 262 19.11 3.87 -0.92
CA ALA A 262 20.03 2.93 -0.29
C ALA A 262 19.31 1.86 0.54
N ASN A 263 19.90 0.66 0.55
CA ASN A 263 19.53 -0.43 1.42
C ASN A 263 20.36 -0.37 2.71
N TYR A 264 19.68 -0.17 3.83
CA TYR A 264 20.25 -0.05 5.17
C TYR A 264 20.11 -1.34 6.00
N SER A 265 19.70 -2.47 5.41
CA SER A 265 19.43 -3.72 6.15
C SER A 265 20.60 -4.25 6.99
N THR A 266 21.85 -3.86 6.70
CA THR A 266 23.03 -4.26 7.47
C THR A 266 23.25 -3.45 8.75
N CYS A 267 22.66 -2.25 8.84
CA CYS A 267 22.83 -1.35 9.97
C CYS A 267 21.50 -0.95 10.64
N ASP A 268 20.36 -1.16 9.99
CA ASP A 268 19.02 -0.83 10.49
C ASP A 268 18.22 -2.11 10.84
N PRO A 269 18.45 -2.74 12.01
CA PRO A 269 17.74 -3.95 12.42
C PRO A 269 16.26 -3.70 12.76
N ASN A 270 15.90 -2.45 13.11
CA ASN A 270 14.57 -2.07 13.60
C ASN A 270 13.69 -1.40 12.51
N ASN A 271 14.16 -1.42 11.27
CA ASN A 271 13.48 -0.90 10.08
C ASN A 271 13.02 0.56 10.21
N LEU A 272 13.92 1.40 10.74
CA LEU A 272 13.75 2.84 10.84
C LEU A 272 13.61 3.50 9.46
N ALA A 273 14.25 2.95 8.43
CA ALA A 273 14.19 3.44 7.05
C ALA A 273 12.76 3.46 6.49
N ASP A 274 12.00 2.39 6.74
CA ASP A 274 10.61 2.29 6.29
C ASP A 274 9.70 3.19 7.14
N TRP A 275 9.92 3.27 8.45
CA TRP A 275 9.19 4.20 9.32
C TRP A 275 9.36 5.66 8.90
N LEU A 276 10.58 6.07 8.54
CA LEU A 276 10.85 7.41 8.01
C LEU A 276 10.11 7.64 6.69
N ALA A 277 10.11 6.65 5.79
CA ALA A 277 9.43 6.72 4.50
C ALA A 277 7.90 6.82 4.64
N ASP A 278 7.31 6.19 5.66
CA ASP A 278 5.88 6.29 5.98
C ASP A 278 5.45 7.72 6.36
N ILE A 279 6.34 8.49 6.98
CA ILE A 279 6.09 9.91 7.31
C ILE A 279 6.17 10.77 6.05
N ASP A 280 7.28 10.64 5.32
CA ASP A 280 7.53 11.27 4.03
C ASP A 280 8.62 10.45 3.32
N PRO A 281 8.41 10.00 2.06
CA PRO A 281 9.40 9.18 1.35
C PRO A 281 10.81 9.78 1.32
N ARG A 282 10.92 11.12 1.37
CA ARG A 282 12.21 11.83 1.39
C ARG A 282 12.95 11.68 2.71
N PHE A 283 12.28 11.34 3.81
CA PHE A 283 12.92 11.25 5.13
C PHE A 283 13.81 10.01 5.26
N ARG A 284 13.67 9.03 4.36
CA ARG A 284 14.57 7.89 4.26
C ARG A 284 16.04 8.30 4.09
N GLN A 285 16.31 9.51 3.57
CA GLN A 285 17.67 10.06 3.48
C GLN A 285 18.38 10.22 4.83
N TYR A 286 17.63 10.30 5.94
CA TYR A 286 18.18 10.50 7.29
C TYR A 286 18.53 9.20 8.00
N THR A 287 18.13 8.05 7.46
CA THR A 287 18.26 6.73 8.10
C THR A 287 19.66 6.50 8.66
N TYR A 288 20.69 6.70 7.83
CA TYR A 288 22.06 6.38 8.22
C TYR A 288 22.56 7.22 9.41
N GLY A 289 22.29 8.52 9.40
CA GLY A 289 22.71 9.43 10.47
C GLY A 289 22.00 9.12 11.80
N LEU A 290 20.71 8.73 11.75
CA LEU A 290 19.99 8.29 12.94
C LEU A 290 20.57 6.97 13.47
N VAL A 291 20.74 5.98 12.60
CA VAL A 291 21.25 4.65 12.99
C VAL A 291 22.67 4.73 13.56
N GLN A 292 23.58 5.52 12.97
CA GLN A 292 24.92 5.72 13.52
C GLN A 292 24.90 6.43 14.88
N SER A 293 23.91 7.30 15.12
CA SER A 293 23.71 7.93 16.43
C SER A 293 23.11 6.98 17.48
N GLY A 294 22.90 5.70 17.14
CA GLY A 294 22.28 4.71 18.02
C GLY A 294 20.76 4.87 18.14
N VAL A 295 20.14 5.62 17.22
CA VAL A 295 18.70 5.84 17.22
C VAL A 295 18.00 4.64 16.59
N ASP A 296 17.01 4.12 17.30
CA ASP A 296 16.13 3.08 16.83
C ASP A 296 14.66 3.45 17.01
N ARG A 297 13.77 2.55 16.55
CA ARG A 297 12.32 2.77 16.61
C ARG A 297 11.78 2.89 18.04
N ASN A 298 12.48 2.37 19.04
CA ASN A 298 12.03 2.34 20.42
C ASN A 298 12.50 3.59 21.18
N ASN A 299 13.69 4.10 20.87
CA ASN A 299 14.28 5.24 21.57
C ASN A 299 14.04 6.59 20.88
N ILE A 300 13.57 6.61 19.62
CA ILE A 300 13.28 7.84 18.87
C ILE A 300 12.28 8.77 19.57
N ILE A 301 11.43 8.21 20.43
CA ILE A 301 10.47 8.96 21.26
C ILE A 301 11.14 9.87 22.28
N HIS A 302 12.35 9.52 22.73
CA HIS A 302 13.11 10.23 23.77
C HIS A 302 14.08 11.28 23.20
N ILE A 303 14.19 11.36 21.88
CA ILE A 303 15.16 12.23 21.21
C ILE A 303 14.70 13.68 21.23
N THR A 304 15.66 14.57 21.46
CA THR A 304 15.46 16.03 21.44
C THR A 304 15.68 16.61 20.05
N GLU A 305 15.13 17.80 19.80
CA GLU A 305 15.40 18.52 18.55
C GLU A 305 16.89 18.80 18.37
N GLN A 306 17.60 19.11 19.45
CA GLN A 306 19.02 19.41 19.42
C GLN A 306 19.84 18.19 18.99
N GLN A 307 19.56 17.00 19.51
CA GLN A 307 20.21 15.75 19.08
C GLN A 307 19.93 15.42 17.61
N LEU A 308 18.70 15.65 17.13
CA LEU A 308 18.40 15.47 15.70
C LEU A 308 19.21 16.41 14.81
N LEU A 309 19.55 17.61 15.29
CA LEU A 309 20.38 18.57 14.56
C LEU A 309 21.87 18.24 14.66
N SER A 310 22.41 18.08 15.88
CA SER A 310 23.85 17.93 16.11
C SER A 310 24.35 16.54 15.75
N ASP A 311 23.61 15.50 16.12
CA ASP A 311 24.10 14.12 16.09
C ASP A 311 23.56 13.41 14.86
N CYS A 312 22.25 13.53 14.58
CA CYS A 312 21.61 12.89 13.42
C CYS A 312 21.67 13.73 12.13
N HIS A 313 22.20 14.95 12.20
CA HIS A 313 22.42 15.86 11.06
C HIS A 313 21.15 16.19 10.23
N VAL A 314 20.00 16.29 10.89
CA VAL A 314 18.74 16.75 10.28
C VAL A 314 18.69 18.27 10.34
N GLU A 315 19.37 18.95 9.42
CA GLU A 315 19.48 20.43 9.40
C GLU A 315 18.14 21.16 9.23
N ASN A 316 17.19 20.56 8.51
CA ASN A 316 15.89 21.17 8.25
C ASN A 316 14.97 21.08 9.48
N GLY A 317 14.69 22.22 10.12
CA GLY A 317 13.84 22.29 11.31
C GLY A 317 12.40 21.79 11.10
N ILE A 318 11.84 21.96 9.90
CA ILE A 318 10.50 21.42 9.57
C ILE A 318 10.55 19.90 9.53
N HIS A 319 11.63 19.31 9.03
CA HIS A 319 11.80 17.86 9.03
C HIS A 319 11.94 17.34 10.45
N ARG A 320 12.76 17.99 11.29
CA ARG A 320 12.88 17.65 12.72
C ARG A 320 11.52 17.69 13.42
N ALA A 321 10.76 18.77 13.25
CA ALA A 321 9.43 18.90 13.84
C ALA A 321 8.46 17.80 13.37
N LYS A 322 8.49 17.42 12.09
CA LYS A 322 7.68 16.32 11.55
C LYS A 322 8.10 14.95 12.10
N ILE A 323 9.40 14.70 12.22
CA ILE A 323 9.94 13.46 12.79
C ILE A 323 9.55 13.35 14.26
N LEU A 324 9.79 14.39 15.06
CA LEU A 324 9.45 14.42 16.49
C LEU A 324 7.94 14.32 16.73
N SER A 325 7.12 15.03 15.94
CA SER A 325 5.66 14.93 16.07
C SER A 325 5.14 13.55 15.67
N SER A 326 5.80 12.87 14.73
CA SER A 326 5.44 11.50 14.34
C SER A 326 5.91 10.46 15.35
N ALA A 327 7.05 10.70 16.01
CA ALA A 327 7.56 9.87 17.10
C ALA A 327 6.74 10.01 18.39
N ARG A 328 6.27 11.23 18.69
CA ARG A 328 5.46 11.54 19.89
C ARG A 328 3.96 11.38 19.67
N ARG A 329 3.53 11.20 18.42
CA ARG A 329 2.17 10.74 18.16
C ARG A 329 2.07 9.38 18.84
N PRO A 330 1.10 9.16 19.76
CA PRO A 330 0.72 7.80 20.07
C PRO A 330 0.46 7.17 18.72
N ALA A 331 1.12 6.05 18.43
CA ALA A 331 0.92 5.34 17.20
C ALA A 331 -0.60 5.38 16.93
N LYS A 332 -1.02 5.81 15.72
CA LYS A 332 -2.34 5.36 15.24
C LYS A 332 -2.40 3.90 15.67
N PRO A 333 -3.45 3.43 16.37
CA PRO A 333 -3.47 2.05 16.82
C PRO A 333 -3.38 1.16 15.57
N CYS A 334 -2.16 0.81 15.17
CA CYS A 334 -1.80 -0.53 14.88
C CYS A 334 -2.28 -1.32 16.10
N LEU A 335 -3.10 -2.32 15.84
CA LEU A 335 -3.74 -3.20 16.82
C LEU A 335 -2.69 -4.08 17.53
N THR A 336 -1.66 -3.48 18.09
CA THR A 336 -0.53 -4.05 18.83
C THR A 336 0.06 -2.85 19.58
N ASP A 337 -0.30 -2.51 20.80
CA ASP A 337 -0.21 -3.33 22.00
C ASP A 337 -1.02 -2.62 23.11
N SER A 338 -2.13 -3.21 23.53
CA SER A 338 -2.88 -2.76 24.71
C SER A 338 -3.42 -4.01 25.41
N GLN A 339 -2.49 -4.86 25.87
CA GLN A 339 -2.74 -6.30 26.08
C GLN A 339 -3.17 -6.98 24.75
N PRO A 340 -3.00 -8.30 24.58
CA PRO A 340 -3.46 -8.93 23.36
C PRO A 340 -4.98 -8.74 23.25
N ALA A 341 -5.40 -7.85 22.34
CA ALA A 341 -6.78 -7.82 21.88
C ALA A 341 -7.10 -9.25 21.46
N GLY A 342 -8.15 -9.82 22.03
CA GLY A 342 -8.55 -11.20 21.78
C GLY A 342 -8.54 -11.53 20.29
N PRO A 343 -8.32 -12.81 19.92
CA PRO A 343 -8.37 -13.21 18.52
C PRO A 343 -9.69 -12.74 17.88
N ASP A 344 -9.67 -12.21 16.67
CA ASP A 344 -10.90 -11.78 15.99
C ASP A 344 -11.83 -12.97 15.71
N VAL A 345 -11.23 -14.15 15.51
CA VAL A 345 -11.94 -15.40 15.22
C VAL A 345 -11.35 -16.54 16.05
N PHE A 346 -12.23 -17.27 16.75
CA PHE A 346 -11.91 -18.56 17.34
C PHE A 346 -12.50 -19.67 16.47
N ILE A 347 -11.68 -20.66 16.08
CA ILE A 347 -12.14 -21.83 15.30
C ILE A 347 -12.22 -23.04 16.22
N SER A 348 -13.44 -23.47 16.52
CA SER A 348 -13.73 -24.76 17.16
C SER A 348 -13.90 -25.83 16.09
N TYR A 349 -13.22 -26.97 16.26
CA TYR A 349 -13.24 -28.06 15.30
C TYR A 349 -13.01 -29.40 15.98
N ARG A 350 -13.49 -30.46 15.32
CA ARG A 350 -13.22 -31.82 15.77
C ARG A 350 -11.83 -32.26 15.33
N ARG A 351 -10.91 -32.54 16.26
CA ARG A 351 -9.52 -32.92 15.92
C ARG A 351 -9.40 -34.11 14.96
N THR A 352 -10.28 -35.11 15.09
CA THR A 352 -10.24 -36.35 14.29
C THR A 352 -10.67 -36.15 12.84
N THR A 353 -11.62 -35.25 12.56
CA THR A 353 -12.24 -35.14 11.23
C THR A 353 -12.21 -33.73 10.62
N GLY A 354 -12.04 -32.68 11.42
CA GLY A 354 -12.10 -31.28 10.99
C GLY A 354 -10.78 -30.51 11.00
N SER A 355 -9.66 -31.16 11.33
CA SER A 355 -8.34 -30.50 11.47
C SER A 355 -7.83 -29.86 10.17
N GLN A 356 -8.05 -30.52 9.04
CA GLN A 356 -7.65 -30.03 7.72
C GLN A 356 -8.42 -28.76 7.34
N LEU A 357 -9.75 -28.79 7.45
CA LEU A 357 -10.61 -27.65 7.14
C LEU A 357 -10.35 -26.47 8.09
N ALA A 358 -10.18 -26.72 9.38
CA ALA A 358 -9.86 -25.67 10.35
C ALA A 358 -8.51 -24.98 10.05
N SER A 359 -7.50 -25.76 9.64
CA SER A 359 -6.20 -25.22 9.22
C SER A 359 -6.30 -24.40 7.94
N LEU A 360 -7.10 -24.85 6.98
CA LEU A 360 -7.36 -24.13 5.73
C LEU A 360 -8.07 -22.81 5.99
N LEU A 361 -9.14 -22.82 6.78
CA LEU A 361 -9.86 -21.61 7.20
C LEU A 361 -8.94 -20.61 7.90
N LYS A 362 -8.06 -21.09 8.79
CA LYS A 362 -7.06 -20.25 9.45
C LYS A 362 -6.16 -19.55 8.43
N VAL A 363 -5.57 -20.28 7.49
CA VAL A 363 -4.67 -19.70 6.48
C VAL A 363 -5.39 -18.65 5.64
N HIS A 364 -6.59 -18.96 5.13
CA HIS A 364 -7.36 -18.01 4.31
C HIS A 364 -7.77 -16.75 5.07
N LEU A 365 -8.19 -16.89 6.33
CA LEU A 365 -8.57 -15.74 7.16
C LEU A 365 -7.36 -14.90 7.56
N GLN A 366 -6.20 -15.53 7.83
CA GLN A 366 -4.95 -14.83 8.14
C GLN A 366 -4.42 -14.04 6.94
N LEU A 367 -4.47 -14.61 5.72
CA LEU A 367 -4.14 -13.90 4.48
C LEU A 367 -5.02 -12.66 4.25
N ARG A 368 -6.20 -12.61 4.88
CA ARG A 368 -7.16 -11.51 4.82
C ARG A 368 -7.09 -10.57 6.03
N GLY A 369 -6.08 -10.72 6.89
CA GLY A 369 -5.80 -9.82 8.01
C GLY A 369 -6.59 -10.10 9.29
N PHE A 370 -7.27 -11.24 9.41
CA PHE A 370 -7.94 -11.63 10.66
C PHE A 370 -6.98 -12.34 11.62
N SER A 371 -7.04 -11.99 12.91
CA SER A 371 -6.38 -12.77 13.95
C SER A 371 -7.21 -14.02 14.27
N VAL A 372 -6.68 -15.19 13.93
CA VAL A 372 -7.38 -16.47 14.09
C VAL A 372 -6.68 -17.37 15.10
N PHE A 373 -7.43 -17.82 16.09
CA PHE A 373 -6.99 -18.81 17.06
C PHE A 373 -7.57 -20.19 16.73
N ILE A 374 -6.69 -21.19 16.67
CA ILE A 374 -7.04 -22.61 16.52
C ILE A 374 -6.29 -23.37 17.61
N ASP A 375 -6.91 -24.40 18.16
CA ASP A 375 -6.31 -25.27 19.16
C ASP A 375 -5.17 -26.13 18.56
N VAL A 376 -3.93 -25.65 18.61
CA VAL A 376 -2.74 -26.41 18.17
C VAL A 376 -2.10 -27.11 19.37
N GLU A 377 -1.76 -28.39 19.20
CA GLU A 377 -1.17 -29.36 20.16
C GLU A 377 0.01 -28.90 21.03
N LYS A 378 0.52 -27.67 20.92
CA LYS A 378 1.75 -27.18 21.58
C LYS A 378 1.47 -26.20 22.72
N LEU A 379 0.56 -26.53 23.63
CA LEU A 379 0.44 -25.83 24.91
C LEU A 379 0.76 -26.82 26.03
N GLU A 380 1.92 -26.61 26.65
CA GLU A 380 2.51 -27.40 27.72
C GLU A 380 1.49 -27.78 28.80
N ALA A 381 1.57 -29.04 29.24
CA ALA A 381 0.67 -29.64 30.21
C ALA A 381 0.52 -28.79 31.49
N GLY A 382 -0.72 -28.43 31.84
CA GLY A 382 -1.06 -28.00 33.20
C GLY A 382 -2.09 -26.89 33.37
N ARG A 383 -2.40 -26.07 32.34
CA ARG A 383 -3.44 -25.00 32.41
C ARG A 383 -4.15 -24.77 31.08
N PHE A 384 -4.64 -25.84 30.46
CA PHE A 384 -5.26 -25.80 29.13
C PHE A 384 -6.69 -25.22 29.16
N GLU A 385 -7.50 -25.61 30.14
CA GLU A 385 -8.92 -25.25 30.23
C GLU A 385 -9.15 -23.74 30.39
N GLU A 386 -8.44 -23.11 31.33
CA GLU A 386 -8.59 -21.67 31.58
C GLU A 386 -8.18 -20.82 30.39
N LYS A 387 -7.09 -21.21 29.70
CA LYS A 387 -6.60 -20.48 28.52
C LYS A 387 -7.56 -20.64 27.33
N LEU A 388 -8.12 -21.83 27.13
CA LEU A 388 -9.08 -22.09 26.06
C LEU A 388 -10.37 -21.28 26.25
N ILE A 389 -10.98 -21.35 27.44
CA ILE A 389 -12.20 -20.60 27.78
C ILE A 389 -11.95 -19.10 27.70
N THR A 390 -10.82 -18.61 28.23
CA THR A 390 -10.43 -17.19 28.12
C THR A 390 -10.29 -16.77 26.67
N SER A 391 -9.80 -17.65 25.79
CA SER A 391 -9.60 -17.34 24.37
C SER A 391 -10.94 -17.26 23.62
N VAL A 392 -11.89 -18.15 23.92
CA VAL A 392 -13.27 -18.08 23.41
C VAL A 392 -13.99 -16.82 23.91
N GLN A 393 -13.85 -16.48 25.19
CA GLN A 393 -14.45 -15.27 25.76
C GLN A 393 -13.87 -13.98 25.18
N ARG A 394 -12.57 -13.98 24.86
CA ARG A 394 -11.90 -12.84 24.23
C ARG A 394 -12.19 -12.73 22.74
N ALA A 395 -12.60 -13.82 22.09
CA ALA A 395 -12.85 -13.81 20.66
C ALA A 395 -14.09 -12.98 20.27
N ARG A 396 -14.04 -12.32 19.11
CA ARG A 396 -15.20 -11.56 18.59
C ARG A 396 -16.18 -12.47 17.86
N ASN A 397 -15.65 -13.34 17.00
CA ASN A 397 -16.42 -14.30 16.22
C ASN A 397 -16.01 -15.73 16.59
N PHE A 398 -16.95 -16.65 16.45
CA PHE A 398 -16.77 -18.06 16.73
C PHE A 398 -17.16 -18.89 15.49
N ILE A 399 -16.19 -19.54 14.86
CA ILE A 399 -16.44 -20.44 13.74
C ILE A 399 -16.48 -21.86 14.28
N LEU A 400 -17.58 -22.58 13.99
CA LEU A 400 -17.74 -23.98 14.36
C LEU A 400 -17.61 -24.84 13.11
N VAL A 401 -16.54 -25.64 13.03
CA VAL A 401 -16.32 -26.58 11.93
C VAL A 401 -17.07 -27.88 12.23
N LEU A 402 -18.16 -28.08 11.49
CA LEU A 402 -19.01 -29.26 11.54
C LEU A 402 -18.57 -30.21 10.42
N SER A 403 -17.56 -31.02 10.70
CA SER A 403 -17.16 -32.18 9.87
C SER A 403 -18.03 -33.40 10.17
N ALA A 404 -17.92 -34.46 9.36
CA ALA A 404 -18.55 -35.73 9.67
C ALA A 404 -18.31 -36.15 11.14
N ASN A 405 -19.39 -36.50 11.84
CA ASN A 405 -19.40 -36.95 13.23
C ASN A 405 -18.86 -35.93 14.24
N ALA A 406 -18.92 -34.62 13.93
CA ALA A 406 -18.37 -33.58 14.79
C ALA A 406 -19.03 -33.49 16.18
N LEU A 407 -20.36 -33.68 16.25
CA LEU A 407 -21.15 -33.55 17.48
C LEU A 407 -21.41 -34.89 18.20
N ASP A 408 -20.93 -36.02 17.69
CA ASP A 408 -21.30 -37.35 18.21
C ASP A 408 -20.93 -37.56 19.68
N LYS A 409 -19.81 -36.98 20.12
CA LYS A 409 -19.39 -37.04 21.54
C LYS A 409 -20.05 -35.98 22.43
N CYS A 410 -20.74 -35.01 21.84
CA CYS A 410 -21.53 -34.02 22.58
C CYS A 410 -22.93 -34.55 22.88
N MET A 411 -23.42 -35.56 22.13
CA MET A 411 -24.72 -36.19 22.38
C MET A 411 -24.74 -36.88 23.75
N GLY A 412 -25.69 -36.49 24.61
CA GLY A 412 -25.82 -37.01 25.98
C GLY A 412 -24.71 -36.59 26.97
N ASP A 413 -23.86 -35.62 26.62
CA ASP A 413 -22.76 -35.14 27.49
C ASP A 413 -23.25 -34.13 28.55
N VAL A 414 -24.11 -34.56 29.46
CA VAL A 414 -24.64 -33.70 30.55
C VAL A 414 -23.54 -33.25 31.52
N ALA A 415 -22.44 -34.00 31.60
CA ALA A 415 -21.30 -33.70 32.45
C ALA A 415 -20.29 -32.73 31.82
N MET A 416 -20.56 -32.26 30.59
CA MET A 416 -19.75 -31.28 29.86
C MET A 416 -18.27 -31.68 29.76
N LYS A 417 -18.00 -32.96 29.46
CA LYS A 417 -16.64 -33.51 29.39
C LYS A 417 -15.97 -33.24 28.04
N ASP A 418 -16.75 -33.10 26.96
CA ASP A 418 -16.19 -32.87 25.63
C ASP A 418 -15.78 -31.39 25.46
N TRP A 419 -14.61 -31.16 24.86
CA TRP A 419 -14.07 -29.82 24.67
C TRP A 419 -14.89 -29.00 23.69
N VAL A 420 -15.40 -29.61 22.62
CA VAL A 420 -16.25 -28.91 21.64
C VAL A 420 -17.55 -28.49 22.31
N HIS A 421 -18.09 -29.33 23.19
CA HIS A 421 -19.27 -29.01 24.00
C HIS A 421 -19.00 -27.78 24.91
N LYS A 422 -17.90 -27.78 25.67
CA LYS A 422 -17.49 -26.64 26.51
C LYS A 422 -17.32 -25.34 25.70
N GLU A 423 -16.70 -25.41 24.53
CA GLU A 423 -16.47 -24.25 23.66
C GLU A 423 -17.78 -23.65 23.13
N ILE A 424 -18.70 -24.50 22.65
CA ILE A 424 -20.01 -24.08 22.13
C ILE A 424 -20.82 -23.38 23.21
N VAL A 425 -20.94 -23.96 24.40
CA VAL A 425 -21.71 -23.37 25.49
C VAL A 425 -21.06 -22.07 25.97
N THR A 426 -19.72 -21.99 26.00
CA THR A 426 -19.00 -20.75 26.31
C THR A 426 -19.28 -19.66 25.27
N ALA A 427 -19.33 -20.01 23.99
CA ALA A 427 -19.66 -19.07 22.91
C ALA A 427 -21.12 -18.59 22.97
N LEU A 428 -22.06 -19.49 23.30
CA LEU A 428 -23.48 -19.18 23.49
C LEU A 428 -23.69 -18.25 24.70
N ASN A 429 -23.09 -18.57 25.84
CA ASN A 429 -23.13 -17.73 27.04
C ASN A 429 -22.50 -16.35 26.79
N GLY A 430 -21.41 -16.31 26.02
CA GLY A 430 -20.74 -15.09 25.60
C GLY A 430 -21.45 -14.31 24.49
N LYS A 431 -22.61 -14.76 24.00
CA LYS A 431 -23.38 -14.20 22.88
C LYS A 431 -22.50 -13.85 21.67
N LYS A 432 -21.59 -14.76 21.32
CA LYS A 432 -20.66 -14.57 20.20
C LYS A 432 -21.38 -14.70 18.87
N ASN A 433 -20.82 -14.12 17.81
CA ASN A 433 -21.27 -14.35 16.44
C ASN A 433 -20.82 -15.75 16.01
N ILE A 434 -21.73 -16.72 16.10
CA ILE A 434 -21.45 -18.13 15.78
C ILE A 434 -21.74 -18.39 14.30
N VAL A 435 -20.73 -18.85 13.57
CA VAL A 435 -20.83 -19.20 12.14
C VAL A 435 -20.50 -20.69 11.97
N PRO A 436 -21.51 -21.56 11.84
CA PRO A 436 -21.29 -22.97 11.56
C PRO A 436 -20.83 -23.18 10.10
N VAL A 437 -19.77 -23.97 9.90
CA VAL A 437 -19.27 -24.38 8.57
C VAL A 437 -19.39 -25.89 8.45
N THR A 438 -20.26 -26.36 7.57
CA THR A 438 -20.57 -27.79 7.42
C THR A 438 -19.79 -28.42 6.27
N ASP A 439 -19.07 -29.50 6.55
CA ASP A 439 -18.37 -30.35 5.57
C ASP A 439 -18.81 -31.80 5.74
N ASN A 440 -19.63 -32.29 4.81
CA ASN A 440 -20.23 -33.64 4.84
C ASN A 440 -20.90 -33.98 6.19
N PHE A 441 -21.51 -32.98 6.84
CA PHE A 441 -22.17 -33.10 8.14
C PHE A 441 -23.68 -33.19 7.99
N VAL A 442 -24.28 -34.07 8.79
CA VAL A 442 -25.73 -34.24 8.91
C VAL A 442 -26.15 -33.72 10.28
N TRP A 443 -27.16 -32.85 10.31
CA TRP A 443 -27.68 -32.30 11.55
C TRP A 443 -28.35 -33.40 12.40
N PRO A 444 -27.97 -33.56 13.68
CA PRO A 444 -28.59 -34.53 14.58
C PRO A 444 -29.99 -34.08 15.01
N ASP A 445 -30.76 -35.02 15.57
CA ASP A 445 -32.07 -34.74 16.16
C ASP A 445 -31.91 -33.77 17.35
N PRO A 446 -32.69 -32.66 17.41
CA PRO A 446 -32.68 -31.74 18.55
C PRO A 446 -32.79 -32.41 19.92
N ALA A 447 -33.48 -33.56 20.03
CA ALA A 447 -33.66 -34.28 21.29
C ALA A 447 -32.40 -35.03 21.77
N SER A 448 -31.40 -35.26 20.90
CA SER A 448 -30.18 -35.98 21.27
C SER A 448 -29.07 -35.07 21.81
N LEU A 449 -29.19 -33.76 21.61
CA LEU A 449 -28.25 -32.77 22.11
C LEU A 449 -28.69 -32.23 23.48
N PRO A 450 -27.75 -32.00 24.41
CA PRO A 450 -28.02 -31.29 25.65
C PRO A 450 -28.72 -29.93 25.44
N GLU A 451 -29.62 -29.56 26.37
CA GLU A 451 -30.46 -28.36 26.26
C GLU A 451 -29.65 -27.05 26.14
N ASP A 452 -28.49 -27.00 26.79
CA ASP A 452 -27.56 -25.87 26.82
C ASP A 452 -26.89 -25.59 25.46
N MET A 453 -26.69 -26.61 24.62
CA MET A 453 -26.12 -26.44 23.28
C MET A 453 -27.16 -26.49 22.14
N SER A 454 -28.40 -26.91 22.41
CA SER A 454 -29.48 -27.06 21.43
C SER A 454 -29.72 -25.81 20.55
N SER A 455 -29.39 -24.63 21.07
CA SER A 455 -29.50 -23.35 20.36
C SER A 455 -28.60 -23.25 19.12
N ILE A 456 -27.55 -24.09 18.99
CA ILE A 456 -26.65 -24.11 17.83
C ILE A 456 -27.38 -24.47 16.53
N LEU A 457 -28.45 -25.26 16.61
CA LEU A 457 -29.25 -25.70 15.45
C LEU A 457 -30.02 -24.55 14.79
N LYS A 458 -30.18 -23.42 15.49
CA LYS A 458 -30.91 -22.24 14.98
C LYS A 458 -30.01 -21.30 14.15
N PHE A 459 -28.69 -21.52 14.13
CA PHE A 459 -27.75 -20.68 13.40
C PHE A 459 -27.65 -21.08 11.93
N ASN A 460 -27.49 -20.08 11.06
CA ASN A 460 -27.34 -20.29 9.62
C ASN A 460 -25.98 -20.91 9.29
N GLY A 461 -25.98 -22.18 8.91
CA GLY A 461 -24.77 -22.90 8.48
C GLY A 461 -24.32 -22.54 7.05
N ILE A 462 -23.01 -22.49 6.83
CA ILE A 462 -22.39 -22.34 5.52
C ILE A 462 -21.85 -23.69 5.07
N LYS A 463 -22.34 -24.19 3.93
CA LYS A 463 -21.83 -25.41 3.32
C LYS A 463 -20.45 -25.17 2.70
N TRP A 464 -19.47 -25.97 3.11
CA TRP A 464 -18.13 -25.96 2.52
C TRP A 464 -18.14 -26.61 1.14
N SER A 465 -17.50 -25.97 0.17
CA SER A 465 -17.28 -26.51 -1.18
C SER A 465 -15.78 -26.62 -1.43
N HIS A 466 -15.31 -27.85 -1.66
CA HIS A 466 -13.90 -28.11 -1.97
C HIS A 466 -13.48 -27.57 -3.36
N GLU A 467 -14.43 -27.42 -4.28
CA GLU A 467 -14.22 -26.86 -5.63
C GLU A 467 -14.26 -25.33 -5.64
N TYR A 468 -15.14 -24.72 -4.82
CA TYR A 468 -15.35 -23.27 -4.76
C TYR A 468 -14.92 -22.69 -3.40
N GLN A 469 -13.66 -22.93 -3.04
CA GLN A 469 -13.10 -22.54 -1.74
C GLN A 469 -13.18 -21.03 -1.53
N GLU A 470 -12.72 -20.25 -2.51
CA GLU A 470 -12.63 -18.79 -2.39
C GLU A 470 -13.99 -18.11 -2.22
N ALA A 471 -15.01 -18.52 -2.99
CA ALA A 471 -16.37 -18.00 -2.86
C ALA A 471 -16.99 -18.35 -1.49
N THR A 472 -16.68 -19.53 -0.95
CA THR A 472 -17.12 -19.95 0.37
C THR A 472 -16.45 -19.12 1.48
N ILE A 473 -15.16 -18.83 1.34
CA ILE A 473 -14.42 -17.94 2.25
C ILE A 473 -15.00 -16.53 2.21
N GLU A 474 -15.30 -15.98 1.03
CA GLU A 474 -15.90 -14.65 0.91
C GLU A 474 -17.27 -14.59 1.60
N LYS A 475 -18.08 -15.65 1.48
CA LYS A 475 -19.34 -15.78 2.19
C LYS A 475 -19.14 -15.80 3.71
N ILE A 476 -18.17 -16.56 4.22
CA ILE A 476 -17.81 -16.58 5.64
C ILE A 476 -17.41 -15.17 6.10
N LEU A 477 -16.59 -14.46 5.33
CA LEU A 477 -16.16 -13.09 5.65
C LEU A 477 -17.34 -12.10 5.75
N ARG A 478 -18.37 -12.24 4.92
CA ARG A 478 -19.59 -11.43 5.02
C ARG A 478 -20.34 -11.68 6.33
N PHE A 479 -20.39 -12.92 6.79
CA PHE A 479 -21.01 -13.30 8.07
C PHE A 479 -20.20 -12.82 9.27
N LEU A 480 -18.86 -12.76 9.17
CA LEU A 480 -17.98 -12.26 10.22
C LEU A 480 -18.01 -10.73 10.39
N LYS A 481 -18.28 -9.97 9.32
CA LYS A 481 -18.28 -8.50 9.35
C LYS A 481 -19.60 -7.88 9.83
N GLY A 482 -20.69 -8.66 9.92
CA GLY A 482 -22.00 -8.21 10.38
C GLY A 482 -22.54 -7.00 9.60
N CYS A 483 -23.21 -7.23 8.46
CA CYS A 483 -23.99 -6.15 7.85
C CYS A 483 -25.22 -5.85 8.72
N PRO A 484 -25.54 -4.57 9.01
CA PRO A 484 -26.88 -4.21 9.43
C PRO A 484 -27.83 -4.60 8.29
N SER A 485 -28.88 -5.33 8.64
CA SER A 485 -29.95 -5.72 7.73
C SER A 485 -30.46 -4.51 6.95
N LYS A 486 -30.22 -4.49 5.64
CA LYS A 486 -31.17 -3.84 4.73
C LYS A 486 -32.39 -4.74 4.72
N GLU A 487 -33.34 -4.43 5.59
CA GLU A 487 -34.73 -4.83 5.39
C GLU A 487 -35.16 -4.32 4.02
N GLN A 488 -35.37 -5.24 3.10
CA GLN A 488 -36.05 -4.97 1.85
C GLN A 488 -37.54 -5.16 2.14
N PRO A 489 -38.40 -4.15 1.95
CA PRO A 489 -39.81 -4.28 2.26
C PRO A 489 -40.47 -5.23 1.25
N ASP A 490 -41.39 -6.04 1.77
CA ASP A 490 -42.31 -6.91 1.04
C ASP A 490 -42.87 -6.24 -0.22
N GLY A 491 -42.84 -6.97 -1.34
CA GLY A 491 -43.34 -6.51 -2.62
C GLY A 491 -43.84 -7.64 -3.50
N ALA A 492 -45.11 -8.00 -3.28
CA ALA A 492 -46.06 -8.60 -4.22
C ALA A 492 -45.87 -10.07 -4.66
N LYS A 493 -46.61 -10.94 -3.95
CA LYS A 493 -47.24 -12.14 -4.50
C LYS A 493 -47.98 -11.80 -5.81
N THR A 494 -47.75 -12.58 -6.86
CA THR A 494 -48.73 -12.74 -7.94
C THR A 494 -49.16 -14.20 -7.98
N ASP A 495 -50.34 -14.43 -7.38
CA ASP A 495 -51.12 -15.66 -7.51
C ASP A 495 -51.50 -15.85 -8.99
N LYS A 496 -51.03 -16.95 -9.60
CA LYS A 496 -51.67 -17.50 -10.80
C LYS A 496 -52.84 -18.36 -10.35
N LYS A 497 -54.05 -17.81 -10.42
CA LYS A 497 -55.30 -18.57 -10.43
C LYS A 497 -55.71 -18.85 -11.88
N GLU A 498 -55.90 -20.13 -12.17
CA GLU A 498 -56.71 -20.62 -13.29
C GLU A 498 -58.15 -20.10 -13.19
N GLY A 499 -58.80 -19.91 -14.34
CA GLY A 499 -60.25 -19.71 -14.40
C GLY A 499 -60.79 -19.07 -15.67
N ALA A 500 -61.10 -19.92 -16.66
CA ALA A 500 -62.29 -19.90 -17.53
C ALA A 500 -62.78 -18.61 -18.25
N LEU A 501 -62.92 -18.77 -19.58
CA LEU A 501 -63.86 -18.12 -20.52
C LEU A 501 -65.27 -17.87 -19.91
N PRO A 502 -66.01 -16.83 -20.35
CA PRO A 502 -66.82 -16.97 -21.57
C PRO A 502 -67.09 -15.69 -22.42
N LEU A 503 -67.39 -15.99 -23.69
CA LEU A 503 -68.26 -15.34 -24.68
C LEU A 503 -69.01 -14.04 -24.30
N GLY A 504 -69.00 -13.12 -25.26
CA GLY A 504 -70.02 -12.07 -25.42
C GLY A 504 -69.87 -11.36 -26.77
N GLN A 505 -70.68 -11.77 -27.75
CA GLN A 505 -71.03 -10.99 -28.93
C GLN A 505 -71.87 -9.76 -28.50
N GLY A 506 -71.77 -8.68 -29.27
CA GLY A 506 -72.73 -7.55 -29.23
C GLY A 506 -72.11 -6.28 -28.68
#